data_AF-A0A2V8PE67-F1
#
_entry.id   AF-A0A2V8PE67-F1
#
_cell.length_a   1.000
_cell.length_b   1.000
_cell.length_c   1.000
_cell.angle_alpha   90.00
_cell.angle_beta   90.00
_cell.angle_gamma   90.00
#
_symmetry.space_group_name_H-M   'P 1'
#
loop_
_entity.id
_entity.type
_entity.pdbx_description
1 polymer ?
#
loop_
_entity_poly.entity_id
_entity_poly.type
_entity_poly.pdbx_seq_one_letter_code
_entity_poly.pdbx_strand_id
1 'polypeptide(L)'
;MSAHSLNMRILLLPFLLLLPAFAHAERLPLKPYTVADGLPNNVINKIVRDSRGFLWFCTGEGLSRFDGYSFTNYGVDQGLPHTMVNDFLETRKGELWIATNAGMVRFDPKGEPAPHGSSWRARNHHVLQCLR
;
A
#
# COMPACT_ATOMS: atom_id res chain seq x y z
N MET A 1 -49.48 49.47 -29.49
CA MET A 1 -48.20 49.82 -28.83
C MET A 1 -47.71 48.62 -28.05
N SER A 2 -46.55 48.12 -28.46
CA SER A 2 -45.65 47.14 -27.85
C SER A 2 -46.09 46.44 -26.55
N ALA A 3 -46.50 45.17 -26.64
CA ALA A 3 -46.61 44.25 -25.51
C ALA A 3 -45.82 42.94 -25.72
N HIS A 4 -44.94 42.88 -26.74
CA HIS A 4 -44.29 41.63 -27.16
C HIS A 4 -42.82 41.46 -26.72
N SER A 5 -42.18 42.46 -26.10
CA SER A 5 -40.74 42.33 -25.75
C SER A 5 -40.44 41.90 -24.31
N LEU A 6 -41.43 41.85 -23.40
CA LEU A 6 -41.16 41.65 -21.96
C LEU A 6 -41.07 40.17 -21.52
N ASN A 7 -41.54 39.21 -22.32
CA ASN A 7 -41.76 37.84 -21.86
C ASN A 7 -40.58 36.89 -22.06
N MET A 8 -39.63 37.20 -22.95
CA MET A 8 -38.53 36.27 -23.27
C MET A 8 -37.43 36.22 -22.21
N ARG A 9 -37.25 37.31 -21.42
CA ARG A 9 -36.27 37.35 -20.31
C ARG A 9 -36.78 36.66 -19.04
N ILE A 10 -38.10 36.69 -18.81
CA ILE A 10 -38.75 36.13 -17.60
C ILE A 10 -38.80 34.59 -17.67
N LEU A 11 -38.91 34.02 -18.89
CA LEU A 11 -38.93 32.58 -19.10
C LEU A 11 -37.56 31.89 -18.94
N LEU A 12 -36.45 32.62 -19.12
CA LEU A 12 -35.09 32.07 -19.00
C LEU A 12 -34.54 32.11 -17.56
N LEU A 13 -35.05 33.01 -16.71
CA LEU A 13 -34.63 33.17 -15.32
C LEU A 13 -34.79 31.91 -14.42
N PRO A 14 -35.90 31.15 -14.45
CA PRO A 14 -36.00 29.93 -13.66
C PRO A 14 -35.07 28.83 -14.18
N PHE A 15 -34.79 28.81 -15.49
CA PHE A 15 -33.87 27.86 -16.12
C PHE A 15 -32.40 28.15 -15.74
N LEU A 16 -32.04 29.43 -15.65
CA LEU A 16 -30.70 29.87 -15.24
C LEU A 16 -30.45 29.66 -13.73
N LEU A 17 -31.50 29.79 -12.91
CA LEU A 17 -31.43 29.58 -11.45
C LEU A 17 -31.47 28.09 -11.03
N LEU A 18 -31.79 27.17 -11.94
CA LEU A 18 -31.74 25.72 -11.73
C LEU A 18 -30.38 25.09 -12.07
N LEU A 19 -29.45 25.85 -12.66
CA LEU A 19 -28.12 25.36 -13.02
C LEU A 19 -27.19 24.93 -11.85
N PRO A 20 -27.29 25.41 -10.60
CA PRO A 20 -26.38 24.96 -9.55
C PRO A 20 -26.79 23.63 -8.91
N ALA A 21 -27.91 23.03 -9.32
CA ALA A 21 -28.42 21.79 -8.71
C ALA A 21 -27.65 20.51 -9.14
N PHE A 22 -26.77 20.61 -10.14
CA PHE A 22 -26.00 19.48 -10.66
C PHE A 22 -24.53 19.51 -10.23
N ALA A 23 -24.22 20.02 -9.05
CA ALA A 23 -22.99 19.63 -8.37
C ALA A 23 -23.22 18.26 -7.71
N HIS A 24 -23.26 17.19 -8.49
CA HIS A 24 -23.14 15.85 -7.92
C HIS A 24 -21.71 15.73 -7.37
N ALA A 25 -21.58 15.62 -6.05
CA ALA A 25 -20.34 15.19 -5.44
C ALA A 25 -20.03 13.78 -5.96
N GLU A 26 -19.08 13.68 -6.88
CA GLU A 26 -18.64 12.41 -7.43
C GLU A 26 -18.03 11.58 -6.30
N ARG A 27 -18.72 10.50 -5.91
CA ARG A 27 -18.14 9.54 -4.98
C ARG A 27 -17.15 8.69 -5.75
N LEU A 28 -15.87 8.83 -5.43
CA LEU A 28 -14.86 7.89 -5.91
C LEU A 28 -15.23 6.47 -5.46
N PRO A 29 -15.19 5.48 -6.36
CA PRO A 29 -15.45 4.08 -6.01
C PRO A 29 -14.26 3.56 -5.18
N LEU A 30 -14.30 3.79 -3.88
CA LEU A 30 -13.33 3.27 -2.93
C LEU A 30 -13.73 1.84 -2.55
N LYS A 31 -12.81 0.90 -2.75
CA LYS A 31 -12.94 -0.46 -2.22
C LYS A 31 -12.07 -0.57 -0.94
N PRO A 32 -12.67 -0.70 0.24
CA PRO A 32 -11.90 -0.95 1.46
C PRO A 32 -11.32 -2.37 1.41
N TYR A 33 -10.14 -2.53 2.00
CA TYR A 33 -9.53 -3.84 2.27
C TYR A 33 -9.23 -3.92 3.76
N THR A 34 -9.65 -5.01 4.39
CA THR A 34 -9.58 -5.23 5.83
C THR A 34 -9.09 -6.64 6.12
N VAL A 35 -9.04 -7.00 7.41
CA VAL A 35 -8.84 -8.39 7.84
C VAL A 35 -9.84 -9.38 7.22
N ALA A 36 -11.07 -8.94 6.90
CA ALA A 36 -12.05 -9.79 6.24
C ALA A 36 -11.68 -10.12 4.78
N ASP A 37 -10.80 -9.32 4.17
CA ASP A 37 -10.34 -9.47 2.78
C ASP A 37 -8.99 -10.18 2.69
N GLY A 38 -8.41 -10.60 3.82
CA GLY A 38 -7.15 -11.36 3.89
C GLY A 38 -5.94 -10.58 4.39
N LEU A 39 -6.08 -9.31 4.77
CA LEU A 39 -5.02 -8.55 5.44
C LEU A 39 -4.77 -9.14 6.85
N PRO A 40 -3.52 -9.22 7.36
CA PRO A 40 -3.28 -9.82 8.67
C PRO A 40 -3.70 -8.89 9.82
N ASN A 41 -3.67 -7.56 9.61
CA ASN A 41 -4.07 -6.59 10.62
C ASN A 41 -4.53 -5.28 9.96
N ASN A 42 -5.55 -4.61 10.53
CA ASN A 42 -6.09 -3.35 9.99
C ASN A 42 -5.19 -2.13 10.26
N VAL A 43 -4.21 -2.23 11.17
CA VAL A 43 -3.23 -1.18 11.44
C VAL A 43 -2.10 -1.28 10.43
N ILE A 44 -2.04 -0.28 9.54
CA ILE A 44 -1.02 -0.18 8.49
C ILE A 44 0.01 0.89 8.85
N ASN A 45 1.27 0.49 8.99
CA ASN A 45 2.39 1.38 9.27
C ASN A 45 2.99 1.96 7.98
N LYS A 46 3.03 1.18 6.90
CA LYS A 46 3.56 1.62 5.60
C LYS A 46 2.96 0.83 4.45
N ILE A 47 2.79 1.51 3.31
CA ILE A 47 2.44 0.89 2.03
C ILE A 47 3.53 1.23 1.01
N VAL A 48 4.06 0.22 0.32
CA VAL A 48 5.10 0.40 -0.71
C VAL A 48 4.76 -0.44 -1.93
N ARG A 49 4.96 0.11 -3.13
CA ARG A 49 4.96 -0.67 -4.36
C ARG A 49 6.39 -1.11 -4.67
N ASP A 50 6.61 -2.40 -4.87
CA ASP A 50 7.92 -2.89 -5.32
C ASP A 50 8.13 -2.72 -6.84
N SER A 51 9.35 -2.98 -7.30
CA SER A 51 9.75 -2.89 -8.71
C SER A 51 9.01 -3.85 -9.64
N ARG A 52 8.35 -4.87 -9.06
CA ARG A 52 7.56 -5.89 -9.79
C ARG A 52 6.08 -5.53 -9.84
N GLY A 53 5.67 -4.44 -9.18
CA GLY A 53 4.29 -3.94 -9.17
C GLY A 53 3.42 -4.47 -8.03
N PHE A 54 3.96 -5.29 -7.12
CA PHE A 54 3.21 -5.74 -5.95
C PHE A 54 3.11 -4.61 -4.92
N LEU A 55 1.97 -4.52 -4.24
CA LEU A 55 1.81 -3.66 -3.08
C LEU A 55 2.17 -4.43 -1.81
N TRP A 56 2.98 -3.81 -0.97
CA TRP A 56 3.42 -4.34 0.31
C TRP A 56 2.85 -3.49 1.44
N PHE A 57 2.28 -4.15 2.44
CA PHE A 57 1.65 -3.56 3.60
C PHE A 57 2.41 -4.00 4.85
N CYS A 58 3.08 -3.05 5.49
CA CYS A 58 3.66 -3.23 6.81
C CYS A 58 2.55 -3.08 7.83
N THR A 59 2.23 -4.13 8.58
CA THR A 59 1.10 -4.14 9.49
C THR A 59 1.52 -4.36 10.94
N GLY A 60 0.57 -4.18 11.86
CA GLY A 60 0.75 -4.52 13.27
C GLY A 60 1.07 -5.99 13.53
N GLU A 61 0.66 -6.91 12.65
CA GLU A 61 0.80 -8.37 12.82
C GLU A 61 1.33 -9.06 11.56
N GLY A 62 2.31 -8.44 10.91
CA GLY A 62 3.08 -9.06 9.83
C GLY A 62 3.21 -8.17 8.60
N LEU A 63 3.83 -8.74 7.57
CA LEU A 63 3.98 -8.14 6.26
C LEU A 63 2.98 -8.79 5.31
N SER A 64 2.26 -8.00 4.52
CA SER A 64 1.33 -8.53 3.52
C SER A 64 1.69 -8.05 2.12
N ARG A 65 1.63 -8.93 1.13
CA ARG A 65 1.83 -8.63 -0.29
C ARG A 65 0.51 -8.78 -1.04
N PHE A 66 0.13 -7.79 -1.82
CA PHE A 66 -1.07 -7.77 -2.64
C PHE A 66 -0.72 -7.74 -4.12
N ASP A 67 -1.34 -8.62 -4.90
CA ASP A 67 -1.17 -8.75 -6.35
C ASP A 67 -2.24 -8.03 -7.19
N GLY A 68 -3.20 -7.37 -6.53
CA GLY A 68 -4.38 -6.78 -7.18
C GLY A 68 -5.66 -7.57 -6.95
N TYR A 69 -5.55 -8.83 -6.54
CA TYR A 69 -6.66 -9.76 -6.33
C TYR A 69 -6.67 -10.36 -4.93
N SER A 70 -5.51 -10.74 -4.40
CA SER A 70 -5.35 -11.51 -3.17
C SER A 70 -4.15 -11.04 -2.34
N PHE A 71 -4.22 -11.29 -1.03
CA PHE A 71 -3.13 -11.03 -0.09
C PHE A 71 -2.33 -12.30 0.20
N THR A 72 -1.01 -12.18 0.27
CA THR A 72 -0.10 -13.19 0.82
C THR A 72 0.56 -12.62 2.07
N ASN A 73 0.40 -13.29 3.21
CA ASN A 73 0.85 -12.80 4.51
C ASN A 73 2.12 -13.53 4.97
N TYR A 74 3.01 -12.77 5.61
CA TYR A 74 4.27 -13.26 6.14
C TYR A 74 4.41 -12.80 7.59
N GLY A 75 4.58 -13.76 8.48
CA GLY A 75 4.84 -13.57 9.91
C GLY A 75 6.20 -14.12 10.31
N VAL A 76 6.32 -14.41 11.61
CA VAL A 76 7.57 -14.94 12.19
C VAL A 76 7.94 -16.29 11.57
N ASP A 77 6.96 -17.15 11.34
CA ASP A 77 7.14 -18.47 10.74
C ASP A 77 7.63 -18.42 9.28
N GLN A 78 7.47 -17.27 8.62
CA GLN A 78 7.96 -17.01 7.26
C GLN A 78 9.27 -16.20 7.25
N GLY A 79 9.94 -16.09 8.40
CA GLY A 79 11.27 -15.49 8.50
C GLY A 79 11.29 -14.01 8.88
N LEU A 80 10.17 -13.43 9.33
CA LEU A 80 10.22 -12.12 9.98
C LEU A 80 10.77 -12.26 11.41
N PRO A 81 11.65 -11.36 11.87
CA PRO A 81 12.16 -11.42 13.24
C PRO A 81 11.13 -10.98 14.30
N HIS A 82 10.04 -10.33 13.90
CA HIS A 82 8.95 -9.90 14.79
C HIS A 82 7.66 -9.63 13.99
N THR A 83 6.49 -9.72 14.64
CA THR A 83 5.17 -9.52 14.03
C THR A 83 4.90 -8.06 13.63
N MET A 84 5.20 -7.10 14.52
CA MET A 84 5.11 -5.68 14.21
C MET A 84 6.11 -5.28 13.12
N VAL A 85 5.61 -4.91 11.94
CA VAL A 85 6.42 -4.44 10.81
C VAL A 85 6.27 -2.94 10.67
N ASN A 86 7.39 -2.22 10.77
CA ASN A 86 7.42 -0.76 10.79
C ASN A 86 7.73 -0.17 9.42
N ASP A 87 8.62 -0.82 8.65
CA ASP A 87 9.11 -0.27 7.40
C ASP A 87 9.47 -1.37 6.37
N PHE A 88 9.43 -0.98 5.10
CA PHE A 88 9.81 -1.76 3.93
C PHE A 88 10.68 -0.89 3.01
N LEU A 89 11.81 -1.46 2.60
CA LEU A 89 12.72 -0.88 1.61
C LEU A 89 13.10 -1.93 0.58
N GLU A 90 12.90 -1.61 -0.70
CA GLU A 90 13.54 -2.34 -1.79
C GLU A 90 14.77 -1.57 -2.26
N THR A 91 15.92 -2.25 -2.30
CA THR A 91 17.14 -1.65 -2.84
C THR A 91 17.11 -1.65 -4.37
N ARG A 92 18.01 -0.86 -4.99
CA ARG A 92 18.17 -0.86 -6.47
C ARG A 92 18.55 -2.23 -7.05
N LYS A 93 19.05 -3.16 -6.23
CA LYS A 93 19.37 -4.54 -6.64
C LYS A 93 18.16 -5.49 -6.51
N GLY A 94 17.00 -5.00 -6.08
CA GLY A 94 15.79 -5.81 -5.84
C GLY A 94 15.80 -6.56 -4.51
N GLU A 95 16.70 -6.22 -3.58
CA GLU A 95 16.71 -6.82 -2.25
C GLU A 95 15.66 -6.15 -1.36
N LEU A 96 14.88 -6.96 -0.64
CA LEU A 96 13.87 -6.45 0.27
C LEU A 96 14.43 -6.41 1.69
N TRP A 97 14.31 -5.26 2.33
CA TRP A 97 14.70 -5.03 3.71
C TRP A 97 13.48 -4.62 4.51
N ILE A 98 13.22 -5.36 5.59
CA ILE A 98 12.03 -5.21 6.42
C ILE A 98 12.47 -4.79 7.81
N ALA A 99 12.00 -3.64 8.29
CA ALA A 99 12.23 -3.19 9.64
C ALA A 99 11.06 -3.61 10.53
N THR A 100 11.38 -4.20 11.67
CA THR A 100 10.42 -4.67 12.68
C THR A 100 10.84 -4.15 14.06
N ASN A 101 10.05 -4.42 15.10
CA ASN A 101 10.44 -4.09 16.47
C ASN A 101 11.64 -4.90 16.99
N ALA A 102 12.01 -6.01 16.36
CA ALA A 102 13.22 -6.78 16.70
C ALA A 102 14.43 -6.44 15.81
N GLY A 103 14.36 -5.37 15.02
CA GLY A 103 15.41 -4.95 14.10
C GLY A 103 15.06 -5.22 12.64
N MET A 104 16.09 -5.26 11.78
CA MET A 104 15.93 -5.30 10.33
C MET A 104 16.41 -6.63 9.74
N VAL A 105 15.66 -7.17 8.78
CA VAL A 105 15.98 -8.43 8.08
C VAL A 105 16.00 -8.22 6.57
N ARG A 106 16.92 -8.88 5.87
CA ARG A 106 16.83 -9.04 4.42
C ARG A 106 15.84 -10.17 4.12
N PHE A 107 14.69 -9.82 3.57
CA PHE A 107 13.57 -10.73 3.39
C PHE A 107 13.54 -11.33 1.98
N ASP A 108 13.32 -12.65 1.91
CA ASP A 108 13.09 -13.36 0.65
C ASP A 108 11.67 -13.95 0.66
N PRO A 109 10.73 -13.40 -0.13
CA PRO A 109 9.36 -13.90 -0.16
C PRO A 109 9.22 -15.27 -0.81
N LYS A 110 10.27 -15.80 -1.43
CA LYS A 110 10.34 -17.18 -1.94
C LYS A 110 11.07 -18.12 -1.00
N GLY A 111 11.75 -17.58 0.01
CA GLY A 111 12.66 -18.34 0.86
C GLY A 111 11.90 -19.17 1.88
N GLU A 112 12.10 -20.49 1.84
CA GLU A 112 11.85 -21.34 3.01
C GLU A 112 12.54 -20.72 4.24
N PRO A 113 11.93 -20.80 5.43
CA PRO A 113 12.51 -20.23 6.64
C PRO A 113 13.95 -20.71 6.82
N ALA A 114 14.88 -19.77 7.01
CA ALA A 114 16.27 -20.12 7.24
C ALA A 114 16.35 -21.10 8.43
N PRO A 115 17.07 -22.23 8.31
CA PRO A 115 17.17 -23.19 9.40
C PRO A 115 17.64 -22.46 10.66
N HIS A 116 16.89 -22.61 11.76
CA HIS A 116 17.25 -22.06 13.06
C HIS A 116 18.72 -22.41 13.36
N GLY A 117 19.59 -21.40 13.40
CA GLY A 117 21.00 -21.56 13.76
C GLY A 117 22.05 -21.37 12.66
N SER A 118 21.69 -21.09 11.40
CA SER A 118 22.73 -20.76 10.41
C SER A 118 23.21 -19.31 10.56
N SER A 119 24.43 -19.14 11.07
CA SER A 119 25.11 -17.84 11.14
C SER A 119 25.12 -17.14 9.78
N TRP A 120 24.82 -15.84 9.78
CA TRP A 120 24.74 -14.95 8.61
C TRP A 120 26.02 -14.84 7.77
N ARG A 121 27.12 -15.53 8.13
CA ARG A 121 28.47 -15.28 7.61
C ARG A 121 28.80 -15.81 6.21
N ALA A 122 27.97 -16.62 5.58
CA ALA A 122 28.45 -17.42 4.43
C ALA A 122 27.80 -17.16 3.06
N ARG A 123 27.02 -16.08 2.85
CA ARG A 123 26.44 -15.80 1.51
C ARG A 123 26.85 -14.48 0.84
N ASN A 124 27.77 -13.72 1.41
CA ASN A 124 28.34 -12.53 0.78
C ASN A 124 29.87 -12.59 0.80
N HIS A 125 30.47 -13.38 -0.10
CA HIS A 125 31.93 -13.36 -0.35
C HIS A 125 32.36 -12.24 -1.32
N HIS A 126 31.51 -11.23 -1.53
CA HIS A 126 31.90 -9.99 -2.18
C HIS A 126 31.24 -8.83 -1.43
N VAL A 127 32.06 -7.87 -1.00
CA VAL A 127 31.72 -6.66 -0.22
C VAL A 127 31.95 -6.82 1.29
N LEU A 128 33.22 -7.03 1.66
CA LEU A 128 33.77 -6.45 2.89
C LEU A 128 35.17 -5.89 2.59
N GLN A 129 35.22 -4.66 2.09
CA GLN A 129 36.30 -3.75 2.41
C GLN A 129 35.70 -2.37 2.69
N CYS A 130 35.52 -2.08 3.97
CA CYS A 130 35.52 -0.72 4.48
C CYS A 130 36.50 -0.66 5.66
N LEU A 131 37.58 0.10 5.42
CA LEU A 131 38.20 1.09 6.30
C LEU A 131 38.86 0.61 7.61
N ARG A 132 40.21 0.60 7.57
CA ARG A 132 41.02 1.09 8.70
C ARG A 132 40.95 2.61 8.76
#